data_AF-A0A2E8PT44-F1
#
_entry.id   AF-A0A2E8PT44-F1
#
_cell.length_a   1.000
_cell.length_b   1.000
_cell.length_c   1.000
_cell.angle_alpha   90.00
_cell.angle_beta   90.00
_cell.angle_gamma   90.00
#
_symmetry.space_group_name_H-M   'P 1'
#
loop_
_entity.id
_entity.type
_entity.pdbx_description
1 polymer ?
#
loop_
_entity_poly.entity_id
_entity_poly.type
_entity_poly.pdbx_seq_one_letter_code
_entity_poly.pdbx_strand_id
1 'polypeptide(L)'
;MGGGPQSDQETPLVPVPESLEERYLGHWSQGEDSECSISLIIERNDAGELTFRLSGARTAVSGHANATEQWIYLDEVASANFDASAGVLVFRNQGGPDNEPAISECDEKVIVLVPGKR
;
A
#
# COMPACT_ATOMS: atom_id res chain seq x y z
N MET A 1 -31.27 -17.80 37.29
CA MET A 1 -30.83 -16.49 36.76
C MET A 1 -29.32 -16.44 36.87
N GLY A 2 -28.65 -16.22 35.75
CA GLY A 2 -27.18 -16.22 35.65
C GLY A 2 -26.81 -16.12 34.18
N GLY A 3 -27.01 -14.94 33.60
CA GLY A 3 -26.52 -14.58 32.28
C GLY A 3 -25.09 -14.06 32.38
N GLY A 4 -24.30 -14.35 31.36
CA GLY A 4 -22.92 -13.90 31.21
C GLY A 4 -22.46 -14.19 29.78
N PRO A 5 -22.46 -13.20 28.88
CA PRO A 5 -22.24 -13.37 27.45
C PRO A 5 -20.78 -13.11 27.08
N GLN A 6 -20.18 -14.00 26.30
CA GLN A 6 -19.02 -13.67 25.46
C GLN A 6 -19.24 -14.43 24.16
N SER A 7 -20.13 -13.91 23.30
CA SER A 7 -19.73 -13.10 22.15
C SER A 7 -18.61 -13.79 21.40
N ASP A 8 -19.02 -14.69 20.50
CA ASP A 8 -18.36 -14.90 19.22
C ASP A 8 -18.00 -13.51 18.66
N GLN A 9 -16.79 -13.03 18.94
CA GLN A 9 -16.19 -11.99 18.12
C GLN A 9 -15.91 -12.67 16.79
N GLU A 10 -16.93 -12.70 15.93
CA GLU A 10 -16.73 -12.77 14.49
C GLU A 10 -15.86 -11.57 14.15
N THR A 11 -14.54 -11.80 14.09
CA THR A 11 -13.59 -10.83 13.54
C THR A 11 -14.17 -10.43 12.19
N PRO A 12 -14.48 -9.13 11.95
CA PRO A 12 -15.00 -8.71 10.66
C PRO A 12 -14.00 -9.18 9.61
N LEU A 13 -14.42 -10.15 8.81
CA LEU A 13 -13.68 -10.61 7.64
C LEU A 13 -13.50 -9.36 6.79
N VAL A 14 -12.27 -8.84 6.74
CA VAL A 14 -11.90 -7.78 5.81
C VAL A 14 -12.40 -8.27 4.45
N PRO A 15 -13.27 -7.53 3.75
CA PRO A 15 -13.86 -8.00 2.50
C PRO A 15 -12.72 -8.40 1.57
N VAL A 16 -12.76 -9.66 1.13
CA VAL A 16 -11.77 -10.19 0.20
C VAL A 16 -11.93 -9.42 -1.11
N PRO A 17 -10.88 -8.76 -1.63
CA PRO A 17 -10.95 -8.00 -2.87
C PRO A 17 -11.48 -8.88 -4.02
N GLU A 18 -12.46 -8.37 -4.78
CA GLU A 18 -13.12 -9.10 -5.87
C GLU A 18 -12.20 -9.20 -7.11
N SER A 19 -11.22 -8.31 -7.23
CA SER A 19 -10.21 -8.28 -8.27
C SER A 19 -8.80 -8.03 -7.74
N LEU A 20 -7.80 -8.37 -8.56
CA LEU A 20 -6.38 -8.14 -8.27
C LEU A 20 -6.07 -6.66 -8.07
N GLU A 21 -6.70 -5.78 -8.84
CA GLU A 21 -6.47 -4.34 -8.82
C GLU A 21 -7.06 -3.69 -7.55
N GLU A 22 -8.21 -4.17 -7.08
CA GLU A 22 -8.86 -3.70 -5.85
C GLU A 22 -8.04 -3.94 -4.58
N ARG A 23 -7.09 -4.87 -4.61
CA ARG A 23 -6.11 -5.07 -3.51
C ARG A 23 -5.26 -3.85 -3.24
N TYR A 24 -5.00 -3.06 -4.29
CA TYR A 24 -4.04 -1.98 -4.26
C TYR A 24 -4.71 -0.60 -4.27
N LEU A 25 -5.95 -0.51 -4.77
CA LEU A 25 -6.70 0.74 -4.82
C LEU A 25 -6.93 1.31 -3.41
N GLY A 26 -6.69 2.61 -3.26
CA GLY A 26 -6.93 3.33 -2.02
C GLY A 26 -5.80 4.25 -1.62
N HIS A 27 -5.90 4.76 -0.41
CA HIS A 27 -4.87 5.56 0.24
C HIS A 27 -4.15 4.68 1.26
N TRP A 28 -2.83 4.71 1.22
CA TRP A 28 -1.93 3.97 2.08
C TRP A 28 -0.97 4.94 2.73
N SER A 29 -0.72 4.75 4.02
CA SER A 29 0.20 5.57 4.81
C SER A 29 1.18 4.68 5.56
N GLN A 30 2.32 5.24 5.96
CA GLN A 30 3.27 4.55 6.82
C GLN A 30 2.58 3.87 8.02
N GLY A 31 3.02 2.65 8.36
CA GLY A 31 2.69 2.00 9.62
C GLY A 31 3.43 2.63 10.80
N GLU A 32 3.02 2.27 12.03
CA GLU A 32 3.65 2.80 13.26
C GLU A 32 5.12 2.38 13.41
N ASP A 33 5.52 1.29 12.76
CA ASP A 33 6.88 0.73 12.82
C ASP A 33 7.84 1.33 11.77
N SER A 34 7.37 2.22 10.88
CA SER A 34 8.21 2.86 9.87
C SER A 34 8.89 4.11 10.40
N GLU A 35 10.16 4.31 10.05
CA GLU A 35 10.96 5.47 10.47
C GLU A 35 10.68 6.70 9.59
N CYS A 36 10.17 6.52 8.37
CA CYS A 36 9.96 7.58 7.39
C CYS A 36 8.49 7.83 6.99
N SER A 37 8.06 9.10 7.04
CA SER A 37 6.70 9.52 6.68
C SER A 37 6.46 9.53 5.19
N ILE A 38 5.80 8.47 4.71
CA ILE A 38 5.35 8.34 3.32
C ILE A 38 3.85 8.04 3.20
N SER A 39 3.29 8.42 2.05
CA SER A 39 1.94 8.05 1.63
C SER A 39 1.92 7.62 0.17
N LEU A 40 1.08 6.65 -0.14
CA LEU A 40 0.86 6.11 -1.48
C LEU A 40 -0.64 6.10 -1.77
N ILE A 41 -1.06 6.78 -2.83
CA ILE A 41 -2.43 6.74 -3.33
C ILE A 41 -2.41 5.99 -4.64
N ILE A 42 -3.27 4.99 -4.79
CA ILE A 42 -3.47 4.26 -6.04
C ILE A 42 -4.94 4.38 -6.43
N GLU A 43 -5.19 4.88 -7.62
CA GLU A 43 -6.52 5.21 -8.13
C GLU A 43 -6.70 4.67 -9.54
N ARG A 44 -7.95 4.53 -9.97
CA ARG A 44 -8.30 4.21 -11.36
C ARG A 44 -8.70 5.51 -12.06
N ASN A 45 -8.07 5.84 -13.17
CA ASN A 45 -8.41 7.02 -13.97
C ASN A 45 -9.68 6.79 -14.82
N ASP A 46 -10.13 7.82 -15.53
CA ASP A 46 -11.31 7.74 -16.42
C ASP A 46 -11.14 6.76 -17.58
N ALA A 47 -9.90 6.41 -17.95
CA ALA A 47 -9.57 5.41 -18.96
C ALA A 47 -9.55 3.97 -18.40
N GLY A 48 -9.78 3.79 -17.10
CA GLY A 48 -9.73 2.49 -16.43
C GLY A 48 -8.33 2.02 -16.03
N GLU A 49 -7.31 2.84 -16.24
CA GLU A 49 -5.91 2.53 -15.92
C GLU A 49 -5.60 2.86 -14.45
N LEU A 50 -4.68 2.11 -13.85
CA LEU A 50 -4.19 2.43 -12.51
C LEU A 50 -3.13 3.53 -12.56
N THR A 51 -3.29 4.53 -11.72
CA THR A 51 -2.32 5.60 -11.49
C THR A 51 -1.92 5.61 -10.03
N PHE A 52 -0.73 6.14 -9.74
CA PHE A 52 -0.26 6.31 -8.37
C PHE A 52 0.20 7.74 -8.10
N ARG A 53 0.14 8.11 -6.82
CA ARG A 53 0.79 9.29 -6.24
C ARG A 53 1.53 8.86 -4.98
N LEU A 54 2.85 8.96 -5.01
CA LEU A 54 3.76 8.64 -3.92
C LEU A 54 4.32 9.95 -3.35
N SER A 55 4.14 10.16 -2.06
CA SER A 55 4.56 11.38 -1.37
C SER A 55 5.36 11.07 -0.11
N GLY A 56 6.39 11.86 0.15
CA GLY A 56 7.19 11.88 1.38
C GLY A 56 7.31 13.30 1.92
N ALA A 57 8.33 13.55 2.76
CA ALA A 57 8.60 14.89 3.29
C ALA A 57 9.12 15.86 2.21
N ARG A 58 9.86 15.34 1.22
CA ARG A 58 10.48 16.09 0.12
C ARG A 58 10.18 15.48 -1.24
N THR A 59 9.80 14.20 -1.27
CA THR A 59 9.47 13.47 -2.49
C THR A 59 7.98 13.63 -2.83
N ALA A 60 7.70 13.88 -4.11
CA ALA A 60 6.36 13.84 -4.68
C ALA A 60 6.45 13.33 -6.11
N VAL A 61 6.02 12.09 -6.34
CA VAL A 61 6.11 11.40 -7.63
C VAL A 61 4.75 10.83 -7.99
N SER A 62 4.39 10.87 -9.27
CA SER A 62 3.14 10.31 -9.77
C SER A 62 3.35 9.68 -11.13
N GLY A 63 2.60 8.63 -11.44
CA GLY A 63 2.72 7.94 -12.72
C GLY A 63 1.68 6.84 -12.88
N HIS A 64 1.96 5.93 -13.81
CA HIS A 64 1.15 4.74 -14.03
C HIS A 64 1.56 3.62 -13.08
N ALA A 65 0.57 2.86 -12.63
CA ALA A 65 0.81 1.65 -11.85
C ALA A 65 0.39 0.42 -12.66
N ASN A 66 1.17 -0.64 -12.56
CA ASN A 66 0.88 -1.91 -13.23
C ASN A 66 0.82 -3.04 -12.20
N ALA A 67 -0.36 -3.63 -12.03
CA ALA A 67 -0.59 -4.67 -11.05
C ALA A 67 -0.42 -6.06 -11.68
N THR A 68 0.29 -6.93 -10.97
CA THR A 68 0.47 -8.35 -11.25
C THR A 68 -0.06 -9.16 -10.06
N GLU A 69 -0.10 -10.49 -10.17
CA GLU A 69 -0.65 -11.36 -9.11
C GLU A 69 -0.01 -11.14 -7.74
N GLN A 70 1.26 -10.74 -7.73
CA GLN A 70 2.08 -10.60 -6.52
C GLN A 70 2.52 -9.16 -6.27
N TRP A 71 2.68 -8.33 -7.28
CA TRP A 71 3.25 -6.98 -7.11
C TRP A 71 2.46 -5.94 -7.87
N ILE A 72 2.38 -4.73 -7.32
CA ILE A 72 2.11 -3.53 -8.08
C ILE A 72 3.42 -2.78 -8.33
N TYR A 73 3.70 -2.50 -9.59
CA TYR A 73 4.86 -1.73 -10.03
C TYR A 73 4.42 -0.27 -10.21
N LEU A 74 5.13 0.65 -9.57
CA LEU A 74 4.89 2.10 -9.62
C LEU A 74 5.86 2.70 -10.63
N ASP A 75 5.57 2.47 -11.91
CA ASP A 75 6.46 2.76 -13.03
C ASP A 75 7.84 2.10 -12.83
N GLU A 76 8.93 2.76 -13.24
CA GLU A 76 10.30 2.33 -12.95
C GLU A 76 10.79 2.72 -11.55
N VAL A 77 9.95 3.31 -10.70
CA VAL A 77 10.39 3.99 -9.46
C VAL A 77 10.37 3.06 -8.24
N ALA A 78 9.31 2.28 -8.05
CA ALA A 78 9.13 1.43 -6.87
C ALA A 78 8.18 0.26 -7.13
N SER A 79 8.03 -0.61 -6.14
CA SER A 79 7.04 -1.69 -6.17
C SER A 79 6.47 -1.97 -4.79
N ALA A 80 5.26 -2.54 -4.72
CA ALA A 80 4.66 -2.99 -3.48
C ALA A 80 3.93 -4.33 -3.65
N ASN A 81 3.88 -5.13 -2.58
CA ASN A 81 3.10 -6.37 -2.53
C ASN A 81 1.98 -6.22 -1.50
N PHE A 82 0.79 -6.73 -1.80
CA PHE A 82 -0.30 -6.80 -0.83
C PHE A 82 -0.22 -8.07 0.00
N ASP A 83 -0.07 -7.93 1.32
CA ASP A 83 -0.19 -9.03 2.27
C ASP A 83 -1.63 -9.10 2.78
N ALA A 84 -2.39 -10.05 2.25
CA ALA A 84 -3.79 -10.26 2.60
C ALA A 84 -4.00 -10.73 4.04
N SER A 85 -2.99 -11.35 4.68
CA SER A 85 -3.11 -11.83 6.06
C SER A 85 -3.10 -10.69 7.08
N ALA A 86 -2.40 -9.60 6.75
CA ALA A 86 -2.30 -8.40 7.57
C ALA A 86 -3.11 -7.20 7.02
N GLY A 87 -3.55 -7.25 5.75
CA GLY A 87 -4.27 -6.15 5.11
C GLY A 87 -3.38 -4.92 4.86
N VAL A 88 -2.10 -5.15 4.54
CA VAL A 88 -1.08 -4.09 4.37
C VAL A 88 -0.41 -4.17 3.01
N LEU A 89 0.22 -3.07 2.58
CA LEU A 89 1.17 -3.09 1.47
C LEU A 89 2.60 -3.11 1.99
N VAL A 90 3.36 -4.11 1.55
CA VAL A 90 4.81 -4.18 1.73
C VAL A 90 5.46 -3.41 0.58
N PHE A 91 5.81 -2.15 0.84
CA PHE A 91 6.43 -1.25 -0.13
C PHE A 91 7.95 -1.45 -0.17
N ARG A 92 8.50 -1.57 -1.37
CA ARG A 92 9.95 -1.63 -1.60
C ARG A 92 10.43 -0.28 -2.12
N ASN A 93 11.21 0.40 -1.29
CA ASN A 93 11.82 1.69 -1.58
C ASN A 93 13.09 1.54 -2.44
N GLN A 94 13.03 0.69 -3.46
CA GLN A 94 14.11 0.45 -4.41
C GLN A 94 13.48 0.13 -5.76
N GLY A 95 13.82 0.92 -6.77
CA GLY A 95 13.36 0.74 -8.14
C GLY A 95 14.10 1.70 -9.07
N GLY A 96 14.37 1.24 -10.29
CA GLY A 96 15.09 1.99 -11.32
C GLY A 96 16.39 1.31 -11.78
N PRO A 97 16.96 1.71 -12.93
CA PRO A 97 18.16 1.10 -13.50
C PRO A 97 19.39 1.20 -12.59
N ASP A 98 19.44 2.24 -11.76
CA ASP A 98 20.56 2.53 -10.86
C ASP A 98 20.33 2.02 -9.42
N ASN A 99 19.18 1.37 -9.16
CA ASN A 99 18.80 0.83 -7.85
C ASN A 99 18.81 1.89 -6.72
N GLU A 100 18.56 3.16 -7.08
CA GLU A 100 18.42 4.27 -6.15
C GLU A 100 17.07 4.19 -5.41
N PRO A 101 16.96 4.76 -4.19
CA PRO A 101 15.71 4.77 -3.45
C PRO A 101 14.68 5.71 -4.10
N ALA A 102 13.45 5.21 -4.25
CA ALA A 102 12.30 5.98 -4.72
C ALA A 102 12.02 7.21 -3.84
N ILE A 103 12.20 7.04 -2.54
CA ILE A 103 12.08 8.06 -1.51
C ILE A 103 13.48 8.26 -0.91
N SER A 104 14.20 9.26 -1.42
CA SER A 104 15.58 9.56 -0.99
C SER A 104 15.70 9.98 0.49
N GLU A 105 14.64 10.50 1.09
CA GLU A 105 14.57 10.81 2.52
C GLU A 105 14.23 9.60 3.42
N CYS A 106 14.09 8.41 2.84
CA CYS A 106 13.80 7.18 3.56
C CYS A 106 14.92 6.16 3.33
N ASP A 107 15.70 5.85 4.36
CA ASP A 107 16.77 4.85 4.28
C ASP A 107 16.22 3.40 4.33
N GLU A 108 14.97 3.23 4.77
CA GLU A 108 14.29 1.94 4.82
C GLU A 108 14.09 1.39 3.41
N LYS A 109 14.60 0.18 3.16
CA LYS A 109 14.41 -0.53 1.89
C LYS A 109 13.02 -1.13 1.74
N VAL A 110 12.40 -1.45 2.87
CA VAL A 110 11.09 -2.07 2.97
C VAL A 110 10.29 -1.27 3.99
N ILE A 111 9.13 -0.79 3.58
CA ILE A 111 8.25 0.04 4.38
C ILE A 111 6.89 -0.64 4.40
N VAL A 112 6.28 -0.78 5.58
CA VAL A 112 4.93 -1.32 5.70
C VAL A 112 3.95 -0.17 5.62
N LEU A 113 3.06 -0.22 4.64
CA LEU A 113 1.98 0.75 4.50
C LEU A 113 0.66 0.13 4.92
N VAL A 114 -0.06 0.85 5.77
CA VAL A 114 -1.40 0.49 6.24
C VAL A 114 -2.45 1.33 5.52
N PRO A 115 -3.72 0.87 5.46
CA PRO A 115 -4.80 1.67 4.91
C PRO A 115 -4.90 3.04 5.63
N GLY A 116 -4.82 4.11 4.87
CA GLY A 116 -4.92 5.48 5.37
C GLY A 116 -6.34 5.81 5.81
N LYS A 117 -6.48 6.64 6.85
CA LYS A 117 -7.79 7.19 7.23
C LYS A 117 -8.24 8.18 6.15
N ARG A 118 -9.46 7.96 5.62
CA ARG A 118 -10.13 8.88 4.69
C ARG A 118 -10.46 10.21 5.36
#